data_AF-A0A914C987-F1
#
_entry.id   AF-A0A914C987-F1
#
_cell.length_a   1.000
_cell.length_b   1.000
_cell.length_c   1.000
_cell.angle_alpha   90.00
_cell.angle_beta   90.00
_cell.angle_gamma   90.00
#
_symmetry.space_group_name_H-M   'P 1'
#
loop_
_entity.id
_entity.type
_entity.pdbx_description
1 polymer ?
#
loop_
_entity_poly.entity_id
_entity_poly.type
_entity_poly.pdbx_seq_one_letter_code
_entity_poly.pdbx_strand_id
1 'polypeptide(L)'
;MSSNVEVPDTSRERINAYMDASGEAPVMPHPDSKIWFDKEKSKTLMEKFMWAAPYDARFPQQRRQRKCFGYYRCKELMGDGYAPCKFFWNVYNDECPKFWIEKWDELREDGRFSAKFDR
;
A
#
# COMPACT_ATOMS: atom_id res chain seq x y z
N MET A 1 17.51 -5.03 16.27
CA MET A 1 16.64 -6.20 15.99
C MET A 1 16.19 -6.12 14.54
N SER A 2 17.10 -6.44 13.60
CA SER A 2 16.77 -6.43 12.16
C SER A 2 16.23 -7.82 11.78
N SER A 3 14.94 -8.04 12.00
CA SER A 3 14.27 -9.17 11.37
C SER A 3 14.10 -8.81 9.89
N ASN A 4 14.82 -9.51 9.01
CA ASN A 4 14.57 -9.51 7.57
C ASN A 4 13.16 -10.04 7.32
N VAL A 5 12.18 -9.14 7.33
CA VAL A 5 10.80 -9.44 6.94
C VAL A 5 10.66 -9.01 5.49
N GLU A 6 10.41 -9.99 4.62
CA GLU A 6 10.10 -9.73 3.22
C GLU A 6 8.72 -9.08 3.13
N VAL A 7 8.67 -7.85 2.64
CA VAL A 7 7.43 -7.10 2.46
C VAL A 7 6.93 -7.34 1.03
N PRO A 8 5.68 -7.79 0.85
CA PRO A 8 5.13 -8.00 -0.48
C PRO A 8 4.99 -6.69 -1.27
N ASP A 9 5.18 -6.80 -2.59
CA ASP A 9 5.07 -5.67 -3.50
C ASP A 9 3.61 -5.25 -3.72
N THR A 10 3.43 -3.94 -3.88
CA THR A 10 2.16 -3.29 -4.20
C THR A 10 1.73 -3.57 -5.64
N SER A 11 0.45 -3.37 -5.95
CA SER A 11 -0.06 -3.49 -7.33
C SER A 11 0.71 -2.62 -8.31
N ARG A 12 1.07 -1.40 -7.90
CA ARG A 12 1.83 -0.47 -8.74
C ARG A 12 3.22 -1.02 -9.05
N GLU A 13 3.94 -1.52 -8.04
CA GLU A 13 5.27 -2.12 -8.23
C GLU A 13 5.20 -3.35 -9.15
N ARG A 14 4.21 -4.23 -8.94
CA ARG A 14 4.02 -5.43 -9.78
C ARG A 14 3.68 -5.10 -11.23
N ILE A 15 2.83 -4.09 -11.44
CA ILE A 15 2.48 -3.60 -12.78
C ILE A 15 3.70 -3.02 -13.47
N ASN A 16 4.46 -2.15 -12.78
CA ASN A 16 5.68 -1.57 -13.34
C ASN A 16 6.70 -2.65 -13.72
N ALA A 17 6.95 -3.61 -12.84
CA ALA A 17 7.85 -4.73 -13.13
C ALA A 17 7.39 -5.56 -14.35
N TYR A 18 6.08 -5.71 -14.55
CA TYR A 18 5.55 -6.37 -15.74
C TYR A 18 5.72 -5.52 -17.01
N MET A 19 5.51 -4.20 -16.92
CA MET A 19 5.74 -3.30 -18.06
C MET A 19 7.22 -3.31 -18.46
N ASP A 20 8.13 -3.29 -17.49
CA ASP A 20 9.57 -3.34 -17.74
C ASP A 20 10.00 -4.67 -18.39
N ALA A 21 9.35 -5.78 -18.03
CA ALA A 21 9.67 -7.10 -18.56
C ALA A 21 9.03 -7.40 -19.94
N SER A 22 7.83 -6.89 -20.20
CA SER A 22 7.05 -7.20 -21.41
C SER A 22 7.03 -6.09 -22.46
N GLY A 23 7.39 -4.85 -22.07
CA GLY A 23 7.25 -3.68 -22.93
C GLY A 23 5.82 -3.20 -23.13
N GLU A 24 4.82 -3.86 -22.55
CA GLU A 24 3.40 -3.54 -22.67
C GLU A 24 2.71 -3.44 -21.30
N ALA A 25 1.73 -2.53 -21.19
CA ALA A 25 0.90 -2.45 -20.00
C ALA A 25 0.06 -3.72 -19.86
N PRO A 26 -0.23 -4.20 -18.63
CA PRO A 26 -1.21 -5.26 -18.43
C PRO A 26 -2.59 -4.69 -18.79
N VAL A 27 -2.99 -4.83 -20.05
CA VAL A 27 -4.28 -4.34 -20.55
C VAL A 27 -5.37 -5.23 -19.96
N MET A 28 -6.38 -4.62 -19.32
CA MET A 28 -7.60 -5.36 -19.02
C MET A 28 -8.11 -5.97 -20.34
N PRO A 29 -8.48 -7.26 -20.37
CA PRO A 29 -8.92 -7.87 -21.60
C PRO A 29 -10.01 -7.01 -22.26
N HIS A 30 -9.98 -6.86 -23.58
CA HIS A 30 -11.03 -6.12 -24.27
C HIS A 30 -12.38 -6.82 -24.03
N PRO A 31 -13.51 -6.10 -23.82
CA PRO A 31 -14.82 -6.71 -23.59
C PRO A 31 -15.23 -7.72 -24.66
N ASP A 32 -14.86 -7.46 -25.91
CA ASP A 32 -15.14 -8.34 -27.06
C ASP A 32 -14.16 -9.52 -27.19
N SER A 33 -13.13 -9.59 -26.33
CA SER A 33 -12.19 -10.70 -26.36
C SER A 33 -12.75 -11.94 -25.67
N LYS A 34 -12.43 -13.13 -26.19
CA LYS A 34 -12.79 -14.40 -25.55
C LYS A 34 -12.21 -14.56 -24.13
N ILE A 35 -11.16 -13.80 -23.80
CA ILE A 35 -10.49 -13.80 -22.50
C ILE A 35 -11.34 -13.09 -21.43
N TRP A 36 -12.18 -12.13 -21.81
CA TRP A 36 -12.98 -11.32 -20.87
C TRP A 36 -13.89 -12.17 -19.97
N PHE A 37 -14.49 -13.23 -20.52
CA PHE A 37 -15.40 -14.12 -19.81
C PHE A 37 -14.72 -15.38 -19.22
N ASP A 38 -13.39 -15.50 -19.36
CA ASP A 38 -12.64 -16.65 -18.86
C ASP A 38 -12.31 -16.47 -17.37
N LYS A 39 -12.98 -17.25 -16.52
CA LYS A 39 -12.83 -17.20 -15.06
C LYS A 39 -11.42 -17.55 -14.60
N GLU A 40 -10.74 -18.49 -15.26
CA GLU A 40 -9.41 -18.94 -14.85
C GLU A 40 -8.36 -17.87 -15.14
N LYS A 41 -8.44 -17.27 -16.33
CA LYS A 41 -7.58 -16.14 -16.71
C LYS A 41 -7.82 -14.92 -15.82
N SER A 42 -9.08 -14.62 -15.51
CA SER A 42 -9.41 -13.54 -14.57
C SER A 42 -8.79 -13.78 -13.19
N LYS A 43 -8.94 -14.98 -12.62
CA LYS A 43 -8.39 -15.31 -11.30
C LYS A 43 -6.86 -15.22 -11.26
N THR A 44 -6.18 -15.76 -12.27
CA THR A 44 -4.70 -15.72 -12.36
C THR A 44 -4.16 -14.30 -12.51
N LEU A 45 -4.83 -13.45 -13.30
CA LEU A 45 -4.48 -12.02 -13.40
C LEU A 45 -4.68 -11.29 -12.08
N MET A 46 -5.78 -11.56 -11.38
CA MET A 46 -6.04 -10.99 -10.06
C MET A 46 -4.96 -11.38 -9.05
N GLU A 47 -4.60 -12.66 -8.95
CA GLU A 47 -3.56 -13.13 -8.03
C GLU A 47 -2.17 -12.55 -8.36
N LYS A 48 -1.88 -12.38 -9.65
CA LYS A 48 -0.59 -11.84 -10.11
C LYS A 48 -0.45 -10.35 -9.81
N PHE A 49 -1.46 -9.54 -10.11
CA PHE A 49 -1.33 -8.08 -10.13
C PHE A 49 -1.99 -7.37 -8.94
N MET A 50 -3.00 -7.96 -8.33
CA MET A 50 -3.75 -7.28 -7.27
C MET A 50 -3.08 -7.44 -5.92
N TRP A 51 -2.93 -6.29 -5.27
CA TRP A 51 -2.52 -6.13 -3.89
C TRP A 51 -3.63 -5.36 -3.19
N ALA A 52 -3.88 -5.71 -1.94
CA ALA A 52 -4.72 -4.93 -1.05
C ALA A 52 -4.15 -5.04 0.36
N ALA A 53 -4.21 -3.94 1.10
CA ALA A 53 -3.88 -3.93 2.52
C ALA A 53 -4.65 -5.06 3.26
N PRO A 54 -3.96 -5.91 4.04
CA PRO A 54 -4.61 -7.01 4.74
C PRO A 54 -5.55 -6.48 5.84
N TYR A 55 -6.49 -7.35 6.23
CA TYR A 55 -7.32 -7.11 7.40
C TYR A 55 -6.46 -7.03 8.66
N ASP A 56 -6.63 -5.98 9.44
CA ASP A 56 -5.90 -5.74 10.68
C ASP A 56 -6.85 -5.88 11.87
N ALA A 57 -6.72 -6.97 12.61
CA ALA A 57 -7.56 -7.26 13.77
C ALA A 57 -7.43 -6.23 14.90
N ARG A 58 -6.40 -5.36 14.89
CA ARG A 58 -6.27 -4.24 15.84
C ARG A 58 -7.25 -3.11 15.56
N PHE A 59 -7.75 -3.03 14.33
CA PHE A 59 -8.71 -2.01 13.89
C PHE A 59 -9.95 -2.66 13.25
N PRO A 60 -10.74 -3.45 14.02
CA PRO A 60 -11.89 -4.19 13.49
C PRO A 60 -13.07 -3.27 13.14
N GLN A 61 -13.09 -2.04 13.67
CA GLN A 61 -14.14 -1.07 13.38
C GLN A 61 -14.16 -0.63 11.91
N GLN A 62 -15.36 -0.30 11.41
CA GLN A 62 -15.55 0.28 10.07
C GLN A 62 -14.70 1.54 9.85
N ARG A 63 -14.47 2.30 10.92
CA ARG A 63 -13.67 3.52 10.96
C ARG A 63 -12.18 3.19 11.13
N ARG A 64 -11.45 3.08 10.02
CA ARG A 64 -10.03 2.67 9.97
C ARG A 64 -9.01 3.81 10.01
N GLN A 65 -9.41 5.04 10.37
CA GLN A 65 -8.54 6.23 10.38
C GLN A 65 -7.26 6.05 11.21
N ARG A 66 -7.35 5.29 12.31
CA ARG A 66 -6.19 5.03 13.18
C ARG A 66 -5.10 4.20 12.50
N LYS A 67 -5.43 3.41 11.46
CA LYS A 67 -4.49 2.60 10.70
C LYS A 67 -3.48 3.49 9.95
N CYS A 68 -3.90 4.68 9.50
CA CYS A 68 -3.05 5.65 8.79
C CYS A 68 -1.85 6.13 9.61
N PHE A 69 -2.02 6.31 10.91
CA PHE A 69 -0.94 6.78 11.80
C PHE A 69 0.18 5.74 11.98
N GLY A 70 -0.02 4.48 11.58
CA GLY A 70 0.95 3.40 11.74
C GLY A 70 2.26 3.65 11.00
N TYR A 71 2.21 4.24 9.80
CA TYR A 71 3.40 4.56 9.02
C TYR A 71 4.28 5.61 9.70
N TYR A 72 3.67 6.74 10.09
CA TYR A 72 4.39 7.82 10.78
C TYR A 72 5.01 7.37 12.10
N ARG A 73 4.32 6.50 12.84
CA ARG A 73 4.88 5.89 14.06
C ARG A 73 6.10 5.01 13.77
N CYS A 74 6.06 4.20 12.71
CA CYS A 74 7.19 3.36 12.31
C CYS A 74 8.41 4.23 11.96
N LYS A 75 8.19 5.30 11.20
CA LYS A 75 9.23 6.25 10.77
C LYS A 75 9.93 6.93 11.96
N GLU A 76 9.17 7.37 12.95
CA GLU A 76 9.72 8.08 14.12
C GLU A 76 10.46 7.15 15.09
N LEU A 77 9.93 5.95 15.34
CA LEU A 77 10.54 5.01 16.31
C LEU A 77 11.73 4.23 15.74
N MET A 78 11.65 3.81 14.47
CA MET A 78 12.64 2.91 13.87
C MET A 78 13.62 3.63 12.92
N GLY A 79 13.30 4.86 12.51
CA GLY A 79 14.11 5.66 11.60
C GLY A 79 13.86 5.37 10.11
N ASP A 80 14.45 6.22 9.27
CA ASP A 80 14.38 6.15 7.81
C ASP A 80 15.29 5.03 7.28
N GLY A 81 14.72 3.86 7.02
CA GLY A 81 15.45 2.71 6.46
C GLY A 81 15.09 1.35 7.04
N TYR A 82 14.17 1.30 8.01
CA TYR A 82 13.71 0.03 8.55
C TYR A 82 12.81 -0.69 7.53
N ALA A 83 13.27 -1.81 6.97
CA ALA A 83 12.59 -2.54 5.89
C ALA A 83 11.11 -2.89 6.21
N PRO A 84 10.75 -3.31 7.44
CA PRO A 84 9.35 -3.53 7.79
C PRO A 84 8.46 -2.28 7.76
N CYS A 85 9.01 -1.06 7.81
CA CYS A 85 8.22 0.16 7.60
C CYS A 85 7.66 0.27 6.18
N LYS A 86 8.24 -0.43 5.18
CA LYS A 86 7.67 -0.52 3.82
C LYS A 86 6.24 -1.09 3.86
N PHE A 87 5.96 -2.06 4.74
CA PHE A 87 4.62 -2.61 4.88
C PHE A 87 3.61 -1.54 5.31
N PHE A 88 3.95 -0.74 6.32
CA PHE A 88 3.09 0.35 6.78
C PHE A 88 2.93 1.44 5.72
N TRP A 89 3.95 1.69 4.91
CA TRP A 89 3.86 2.60 3.77
C TRP A 89 2.87 2.11 2.70
N ASN A 90 2.91 0.82 2.36
CA ASN A 90 1.97 0.23 1.40
C ASN A 90 0.53 0.35 1.91
N VAL A 91 0.29 0.00 3.18
CA VAL A 91 -1.02 0.15 3.83
C VAL A 91 -1.48 1.60 3.90
N TYR A 92 -0.56 2.52 4.16
CA TYR A 92 -0.83 3.96 4.22
C TYR A 92 -1.36 4.49 2.88
N ASN A 93 -0.73 4.11 1.77
CA ASN A 93 -1.18 4.52 0.44
C ASN A 93 -2.54 3.92 0.03
N ASP A 94 -2.87 2.73 0.51
CA ASP A 94 -4.13 2.04 0.18
C ASP A 94 -5.33 2.59 0.97
N GLU A 95 -5.16 2.88 2.26
CA GLU A 95 -6.27 3.18 3.18
C GLU A 95 -6.47 4.68 3.45
N CYS A 96 -5.44 5.52 3.21
CA CYS A 96 -5.48 6.92 3.60
C CYS A 96 -5.84 7.83 2.42
N PRO A 97 -6.89 8.66 2.56
CA PRO A 97 -7.25 9.61 1.50
C PRO A 97 -6.12 10.62 1.25
N LYS A 98 -5.80 10.89 -0.02
CA LYS A 98 -4.70 11.79 -0.41
C LYS A 98 -4.77 13.18 0.23
N PHE A 99 -5.97 13.75 0.33
CA PHE A 99 -6.16 15.07 0.96
C PHE A 99 -5.86 15.08 2.47
N TRP A 100 -5.89 13.93 3.15
CA TRP A 100 -5.38 13.82 4.52
C TRP A 100 -3.87 13.82 4.54
N ILE A 101 -3.25 13.07 3.64
CA ILE A 101 -1.80 12.96 3.51
C ILE A 101 -1.19 14.34 3.28
N GLU A 102 -1.67 15.06 2.27
CA GLU A 102 -1.20 16.41 1.93
C GLU A 102 -1.28 17.36 3.13
N LYS A 103 -2.44 17.40 3.80
CA LYS A 103 -2.64 18.24 4.98
C LYS A 103 -1.78 17.81 6.17
N TRP A 104 -1.57 16.52 6.37
CA TRP A 104 -0.75 16.00 7.45
C TRP A 104 0.73 16.29 7.22
N ASP A 105 1.19 16.20 5.97
CA ASP A 105 2.55 16.53 5.60
C ASP A 105 2.80 18.03 5.79
N GLU A 106 1.89 18.92 5.37
CA GLU A 106 1.94 20.36 5.68
C GLU A 106 2.03 20.63 7.19
N LEU A 107 1.15 20.00 7.98
CA LEU A 107 1.15 20.19 9.44
C LEU A 107 2.41 19.63 10.11
N ARG A 108 3.03 18.61 9.54
CA ARG A 108 4.30 18.04 10.02
C ARG A 108 5.48 18.94 9.70
N GLU A 109 5.54 19.48 8.48
CA GLU A 109 6.56 20.45 8.07
C GLU A 109 6.49 21.73 8.91
N ASP A 110 5.28 22.20 9.22
CA ASP A 110 5.04 23.34 10.11
C ASP A 110 5.26 23.04 11.61
N GLY A 111 5.48 21.77 11.99
CA GLY A 111 5.59 21.37 13.40
C GLY A 111 4.29 21.51 14.21
N ARG A 112 3.14 21.65 13.54
CA ARG A 112 1.80 21.82 14.15
C ARG A 112 0.99 20.53 14.22
N PHE A 113 1.60 19.41 13.86
CA PHE A 113 0.92 18.11 13.87
C PHE A 113 0.53 17.70 15.28
N SER A 114 -0.75 17.34 15.49
CA SER A 114 -1.31 17.16 16.83
C SER A 114 -0.96 15.82 17.48
N ALA A 115 -0.53 14.82 16.71
CA ALA A 115 -0.17 13.51 17.26
C ALA A 115 1.32 13.45 17.61
N LYS A 116 1.61 12.82 18.76
CA LYS A 116 2.98 12.49 19.18
C LYS A 116 3.20 11.00 18.96
N PHE A 117 4.33 10.61 18.36
CA PHE A 117 4.64 9.21 18.08
C PHE A 117 5.76 8.63 18.97
N ASP A 118 6.47 9.49 19.70
CA ASP A 118 7.51 9.21 20.72
C ASP A 118 6.99 8.50 22.01
N ARG A 119 6.21 7.41 21.88
CA ARG A 119 5.78 6.58 23.02
C ARG A 119 5.93 5.08 22.78
#